data_AF-A0A436FZM5-F1
#
_entry.id   AF-A0A436FZM5-F1
#
_cell.length_a   1.000
_cell.length_b   1.000
_cell.length_c   1.000
_cell.angle_alpha   90.00
_cell.angle_beta   90.00
_cell.angle_gamma   90.00
#
_symmetry.space_group_name_H-M   'P 1'
#
loop_
_entity.id
_entity.type
_entity.pdbx_description
1 polymer ?
#
loop_
_entity_poly.entity_id
_entity_poly.type
_entity_poly.pdbx_seq_one_letter_code
_entity_poly.pdbx_strand_id
1 'polypeptide(L)'
;MMRQYELVERVQRYKPDVNEALLNKAYVYAMQKHGHQKRASGDPYFSHPLEVAAILTEMHMDEATIAVALLHDTIEDTTATRAEIDDLFGPEMGKLVEGLTKLKKLDLVSKKAEQAENLRKLLLAISEDVRVLLVKLADRLHNMRTLDHMPEAKRLRIAEETMDIYAPLAGRMGMQGMREELEEIAFRFINPEAYRAVTARLAEIFERNKGVLTDIEKALSTLFEKHAINAGVKSRQKKPWSVFRKMEAKALSFEQLSDIFGFRVVVDTVEDCYRALGAIHTAWSMVPGRFKDYISTPKQNDYRSIHTTIVGPSRQRVELQIRTREMNKIAEYGVAAHSIYKDTGGKTNGAAHAISKETNAYAWLRRTIEQLAEGDNPEDFLENTKLELFQD
;
A
#
# COMPACT_ATOMS: atom_id res chain seq x y z
N MET A 1 -9.94 21.33 -2.34
CA MET A 1 -8.63 21.20 -3.01
C MET A 1 -7.59 21.71 -2.03
N MET A 2 -6.63 20.86 -1.67
CA MET A 2 -5.52 21.26 -0.81
C MET A 2 -4.81 22.47 -1.43
N ARG A 3 -4.42 23.45 -0.63
CA ARG A 3 -3.66 24.61 -1.15
C ARG A 3 -2.16 24.35 -1.07
N GLN A 4 -1.38 25.09 -1.86
CA GLN A 4 0.08 24.97 -1.91
C GLN A 4 0.74 24.97 -0.52
N TYR A 5 0.38 25.93 0.34
CA TYR A 5 0.94 26.03 1.69
C TYR A 5 0.55 24.85 2.58
N GLU A 6 -0.65 24.29 2.40
CA GLU A 6 -1.12 23.15 3.20
C GLU A 6 -0.31 21.89 2.90
N LEU A 7 0.14 21.68 1.66
CA LEU A 7 1.02 20.56 1.32
C LEU A 7 2.37 20.70 2.03
N VAL A 8 3.00 21.87 1.91
CA VAL A 8 4.32 22.14 2.53
C VAL A 8 4.22 22.00 4.05
N GLU A 9 3.20 22.58 4.69
CA GLU A 9 2.97 22.46 6.13
C GLU A 9 2.79 21.00 6.58
N ARG A 10 2.07 20.17 5.79
CA ARG A 10 1.89 18.75 6.11
C ARG A 10 3.21 17.98 6.07
N VAL A 11 4.05 18.25 5.07
CA VAL A 11 5.38 17.63 4.98
C VAL A 11 6.27 18.08 6.14
N GLN A 12 6.25 19.37 6.44
CA GLN A 12 7.05 19.97 7.51
C GLN A 12 6.75 19.39 8.90
N ARG A 13 5.52 18.93 9.14
CA ARG A 13 5.13 18.30 10.42
C ARG A 13 5.90 17.03 10.75
N TYR A 14 6.29 16.24 9.75
CA TYR A 14 7.09 15.03 9.96
C TYR A 14 8.54 15.18 9.50
N LYS A 15 8.85 16.20 8.68
CA LYS A 15 10.20 16.54 8.24
C LYS A 15 10.45 18.06 8.37
N PRO A 16 10.91 18.55 9.53
CA PRO A 16 11.08 19.99 9.78
C PRO A 16 12.12 20.68 8.88
N ASP A 17 13.09 19.94 8.35
CA ASP A 17 14.18 20.40 7.47
C ASP A 17 13.86 20.27 5.98
N VAL A 18 12.57 20.14 5.64
CA VAL A 18 12.07 20.01 4.26
C VAL A 18 12.57 21.13 3.34
N ASN A 19 12.97 20.77 2.12
CA ASN A 19 13.22 21.75 1.06
C ASN A 19 11.90 22.33 0.50
N GLU A 20 11.37 23.36 1.16
CA GLU A 20 10.12 24.03 0.76
C GLU A 20 10.20 24.62 -0.66
N ALA A 21 11.38 25.14 -1.06
CA ALA A 21 11.57 25.73 -2.38
C ALA A 21 11.37 24.71 -3.51
N LEU A 22 11.82 23.47 -3.31
CA LEU A 22 11.61 22.38 -4.26
C LEU A 22 10.11 22.07 -4.43
N LEU A 23 9.39 21.88 -3.32
CA LEU A 23 7.95 21.58 -3.35
C LEU A 23 7.16 22.70 -4.00
N ASN A 24 7.48 23.96 -3.66
CA ASN A 24 6.85 25.13 -4.25
C ASN A 24 7.11 25.21 -5.75
N LYS A 25 8.34 24.96 -6.19
CA LYS A 25 8.71 24.95 -7.60
C LYS A 25 7.94 23.88 -8.37
N ALA A 26 7.87 22.65 -7.84
CA ALA A 26 7.14 21.55 -8.46
C ALA A 26 5.63 21.83 -8.55
N TYR A 27 5.03 22.38 -7.48
CA TYR A 27 3.63 22.77 -7.44
C TYR A 27 3.30 23.80 -8.52
N VAL A 28 4.06 24.89 -8.58
CA VAL A 28 3.84 25.97 -9.56
C VAL A 28 4.01 25.45 -10.98
N TYR A 29 5.05 24.65 -11.24
CA TYR A 29 5.29 24.09 -12.56
C TYR A 29 4.15 23.17 -13.02
N ALA A 30 3.71 22.23 -12.17
CA ALA A 30 2.60 21.35 -12.47
C ALA A 30 1.29 22.13 -12.70
N MET A 31 1.03 23.17 -11.90
CA MET A 31 -0.13 24.04 -12.07
C MET A 31 -0.08 24.81 -13.38
N GLN A 32 1.09 25.31 -13.80
CA GLN A 32 1.26 25.99 -15.08
C GLN A 32 1.03 25.05 -16.27
N LYS A 33 1.58 23.83 -16.23
CA LYS A 33 1.48 22.86 -17.33
C LYS A 33 0.07 22.28 -17.48
N HIS A 34 -0.61 22.02 -16.36
CA HIS A 34 -1.98 21.46 -16.37
C HIS A 34 -3.09 22.52 -16.25
N GLY A 35 -2.77 23.81 -16.16
CA GLY A 35 -3.70 24.88 -15.76
C GLY A 35 -4.95 25.06 -16.64
N HIS A 36 -4.90 24.63 -17.91
CA HIS A 36 -6.04 24.68 -18.83
C HIS A 36 -6.73 23.32 -19.04
N GLN A 37 -6.21 22.25 -18.43
CA GLN A 37 -6.69 20.89 -18.61
C GLN A 37 -7.78 20.55 -17.58
N LYS A 38 -8.80 19.79 -18.00
CA LYS A 38 -9.87 19.27 -17.12
C LYS A 38 -9.86 17.75 -17.10
N ARG A 39 -10.26 17.13 -15.98
CA ARG A 39 -10.46 15.68 -15.86
C ARG A 39 -11.79 15.27 -16.50
N ALA A 40 -11.99 13.96 -16.66
CA ALA A 40 -13.27 13.37 -17.07
C ALA A 40 -14.43 13.72 -16.10
N SER A 41 -14.13 14.00 -14.82
CA SER A 41 -15.09 14.50 -13.83
C SER A 41 -15.51 15.96 -14.04
N GLY A 42 -14.75 16.73 -14.84
CA GLY A 42 -14.94 18.18 -15.03
C GLY A 42 -14.06 19.06 -14.14
N ASP A 43 -13.37 18.48 -13.14
CA ASP A 43 -12.47 19.20 -12.23
C ASP A 43 -11.17 19.64 -12.95
N PRO A 44 -10.47 20.69 -12.45
CA PRO A 44 -9.15 21.04 -12.96
C PRO A 44 -8.17 19.86 -12.84
N TYR A 45 -7.44 19.54 -13.91
CA TYR A 45 -6.57 18.34 -13.96
C TYR A 45 -5.52 18.34 -12.86
N PHE A 46 -5.04 19.52 -12.49
CA PHE A 46 -4.08 19.74 -11.40
C PHE A 46 -4.52 19.15 -10.04
N SER A 47 -5.82 18.91 -9.82
CA SER A 47 -6.29 18.27 -8.59
C SER A 47 -5.67 16.89 -8.37
N HIS A 48 -5.39 16.14 -9.44
CA HIS A 48 -4.89 14.78 -9.29
C HIS A 48 -3.44 14.66 -8.84
N PRO A 49 -2.44 15.30 -9.50
CA PRO A 49 -1.07 15.25 -9.00
C PRO A 49 -0.98 15.70 -7.53
N LEU A 50 -1.84 16.63 -7.12
CA LEU A 50 -1.91 17.07 -5.75
C LEU A 50 -2.49 16.01 -4.79
N GLU A 51 -3.54 15.28 -5.17
CA GLU A 51 -4.05 14.17 -4.36
C GLU A 51 -3.06 13.00 -4.31
N VAL A 52 -2.31 12.73 -5.39
CA VAL A 52 -1.22 11.74 -5.38
C VAL A 52 -0.12 12.16 -4.40
N ALA A 53 0.29 13.43 -4.44
CA ALA A 53 1.22 14.01 -3.47
C ALA A 53 0.68 13.92 -2.03
N ALA A 54 -0.63 14.12 -1.82
CA ALA A 54 -1.27 14.00 -0.52
C ALA A 54 -1.22 12.57 0.04
N ILE A 55 -1.49 11.56 -0.79
CA ILE A 55 -1.37 10.13 -0.41
C ILE A 55 0.06 9.82 0.05
N LEU A 56 1.07 10.28 -0.69
CA LEU A 56 2.49 10.07 -0.33
C LEU A 56 2.90 10.85 0.91
N THR A 57 2.29 12.01 1.15
CA THR A 57 2.47 12.81 2.38
C THR A 57 1.91 12.06 3.59
N GLU A 58 0.77 11.38 3.47
CA GLU A 58 0.22 10.53 4.55
C GLU A 58 1.12 9.32 4.85
N MET A 59 1.87 8.85 3.86
CA MET A 59 2.90 7.83 4.02
C MET A 59 4.23 8.41 4.54
N HIS A 60 4.30 9.72 4.79
CA HIS A 60 5.45 10.46 5.28
C HIS A 60 6.68 10.37 4.34
N MET A 61 6.47 10.49 3.02
CA MET A 61 7.55 10.45 2.02
C MET A 61 8.40 11.72 2.01
N ASP A 62 9.62 11.61 1.49
CA ASP A 62 10.55 12.73 1.33
C ASP A 62 10.05 13.72 0.27
N GLU A 63 10.55 14.96 0.36
CA GLU A 63 10.17 16.05 -0.53
C GLU A 63 10.43 15.76 -2.01
N ALA A 64 11.47 14.98 -2.32
CA ALA A 64 11.77 14.63 -3.70
C ALA A 64 10.70 13.68 -4.27
N THR A 65 10.27 12.67 -3.51
CA THR A 65 9.16 11.80 -3.91
C THR A 65 7.85 12.58 -4.08
N ILE A 66 7.58 13.53 -3.19
CA ILE A 66 6.40 14.39 -3.28
C ILE A 66 6.48 15.33 -4.50
N ALA A 67 7.65 15.90 -4.79
CA ALA A 67 7.86 16.68 -5.99
C ALA A 67 7.65 15.84 -7.26
N VAL A 68 8.19 14.61 -7.32
CA VAL A 68 7.96 13.69 -8.43
C VAL A 68 6.46 13.39 -8.61
N ALA A 69 5.72 13.21 -7.52
CA ALA A 69 4.27 13.01 -7.57
C ALA A 69 3.52 14.22 -8.15
N LEU A 70 3.96 15.44 -7.87
CA LEU A 70 3.39 16.64 -8.51
C LEU A 70 3.70 16.69 -10.02
N LEU A 71 4.84 16.12 -10.43
CA LEU A 71 5.34 16.18 -11.81
C LEU A 71 4.96 14.97 -12.67
N HIS A 72 4.43 13.89 -12.09
CA HIS A 72 4.40 12.56 -12.74
C HIS A 72 3.69 12.52 -14.11
N ASP A 73 2.60 13.27 -14.27
CA ASP A 73 1.83 13.32 -15.52
C ASP A 73 2.26 14.45 -16.46
N THR A 74 3.24 15.28 -16.08
CA THR A 74 3.58 16.48 -16.86
C THR A 74 4.15 16.12 -18.23
N ILE A 75 5.03 15.11 -18.34
CA ILE A 75 5.59 14.69 -19.64
C ILE A 75 4.54 13.97 -20.52
N GLU A 76 3.63 13.18 -19.91
CA GLU A 76 2.63 12.39 -20.66
C GLU A 76 1.51 13.26 -21.22
N ASP A 77 0.99 14.19 -20.40
CA ASP A 77 -0.25 14.90 -20.67
C ASP A 77 -0.10 16.38 -21.04
N THR A 78 1.13 16.91 -21.07
CA THR A 78 1.38 18.33 -21.34
C THR A 78 2.51 18.54 -22.36
N THR A 79 2.89 19.80 -22.58
CA THR A 79 4.03 20.16 -23.44
C THR A 79 5.39 20.06 -22.72
N ALA A 80 5.41 19.63 -21.46
CA ALA A 80 6.65 19.43 -20.73
C ALA A 80 7.54 18.37 -21.40
N THR A 81 8.85 18.59 -21.34
CA THR A 81 9.84 17.64 -21.88
C THR A 81 10.77 17.15 -20.79
N ARG A 82 11.39 15.98 -21.04
CA ARG A 82 12.42 15.42 -20.15
C ARG A 82 13.55 16.43 -19.89
N ALA A 83 14.04 17.09 -20.94
CA ALA A 83 15.10 18.09 -20.84
C ALA A 83 14.70 19.29 -19.97
N GLU A 84 13.46 19.80 -20.12
CA GLU A 84 12.95 20.89 -19.28
C GLU A 84 12.91 20.52 -17.80
N ILE A 85 12.52 19.27 -17.49
CA ILE A 85 12.52 18.78 -16.11
C ILE A 85 13.95 18.62 -15.59
N ASP A 86 14.89 18.13 -16.39
CA ASP A 86 16.30 18.03 -16.01
C ASP A 86 16.91 19.40 -15.70
N ASP A 87 16.62 20.43 -16.51
CA ASP A 87 17.12 21.79 -16.29
C ASP A 87 16.54 22.45 -15.03
N LEU A 88 15.26 22.20 -14.76
CA LEU A 88 14.56 22.82 -13.63
C LEU A 88 14.78 22.06 -12.31
N PHE A 89 14.79 20.75 -12.34
CA PHE A 89 14.74 19.90 -11.14
C PHE A 89 15.97 19.00 -11.00
N GLY A 90 16.79 18.87 -12.04
CA GLY A 90 17.98 18.03 -12.05
C GLY A 90 17.73 16.66 -12.68
N PRO A 91 18.79 16.00 -13.16
CA PRO A 91 18.71 14.76 -13.94
C PRO A 91 18.12 13.57 -13.18
N GLU A 92 18.29 13.54 -11.85
CA GLU A 92 17.71 12.47 -11.02
C GLU A 92 16.18 12.56 -11.00
N MET A 93 15.61 13.75 -10.84
CA MET A 93 14.15 13.94 -10.85
C MET A 93 13.57 13.67 -12.23
N GLY A 94 14.21 14.13 -13.30
CA GLY A 94 13.76 13.81 -14.64
C GLY A 94 13.73 12.31 -14.92
N LYS A 95 14.70 11.54 -14.36
CA LYS A 95 14.72 10.08 -14.50
C LYS A 95 13.53 9.42 -13.81
N LEU A 96 13.18 9.88 -12.61
CA LEU A 96 12.01 9.38 -11.88
C LEU A 96 10.71 9.69 -12.61
N VAL A 97 10.54 10.93 -13.10
CA VAL A 97 9.34 11.33 -13.85
C VAL A 97 9.24 10.56 -15.18
N GLU A 98 10.34 10.37 -15.90
CA GLU A 98 10.33 9.55 -17.13
C GLU A 98 9.98 8.08 -16.84
N GLY A 99 10.45 7.51 -15.74
CA GLY A 99 10.10 6.16 -15.30
C GLY A 99 8.60 5.95 -15.06
N LEU A 100 7.87 7.03 -14.76
CA LEU A 100 6.41 7.02 -14.54
C LEU A 100 5.60 7.17 -15.82
N THR A 101 6.23 7.67 -16.89
CA THR A 101 5.57 7.96 -18.17
C THR A 101 5.44 6.70 -19.04
N LYS A 102 4.22 6.49 -19.55
CA LYS A 102 3.97 5.38 -20.48
C LYS A 102 4.68 5.59 -21.81
N LEU A 103 4.96 4.49 -22.49
CA LEU A 103 5.42 4.56 -23.87
C LEU A 103 4.29 5.11 -24.74
N LYS A 104 4.57 6.15 -25.53
CA LYS A 104 3.67 6.54 -26.62
C LYS A 104 3.54 5.36 -27.56
N LYS A 105 2.32 5.13 -28.06
CA LYS A 105 1.93 4.05 -28.98
C LYS A 105 3.10 3.64 -29.88
N LEU A 106 3.77 2.56 -29.48
CA LEU A 106 4.63 1.81 -30.39
C LEU A 106 3.72 1.18 -31.44
N ASP A 107 4.24 0.88 -32.63
CA ASP A 107 3.55 0.08 -33.66
C ASP A 107 3.44 -1.40 -33.22
N LEU A 108 2.98 -1.63 -31.99
CA LEU A 108 2.75 -2.95 -31.42
C LEU A 108 1.47 -3.52 -32.01
N VAL A 109 1.57 -4.76 -32.49
CA VAL A 109 0.53 -5.46 -33.24
C VAL A 109 -0.71 -5.76 -32.37
N SER A 110 -0.56 -5.81 -31.04
CA SER A 110 -1.65 -6.10 -30.10
C SER A 110 -1.66 -5.17 -28.88
N LYS A 111 -2.86 -4.90 -28.33
CA LYS A 111 -3.03 -4.16 -27.05
C LYS A 111 -2.42 -4.91 -25.86
N LYS A 112 -2.34 -6.24 -25.93
CA LYS A 112 -1.73 -7.07 -24.88
C LYS A 112 -0.21 -6.86 -24.84
N ALA A 113 0.43 -6.83 -26.01
CA ALA A 113 1.85 -6.52 -26.14
C ALA A 113 2.17 -5.09 -25.66
N GLU A 114 1.31 -4.11 -25.97
CA GLU A 114 1.46 -2.73 -25.45
C GLU A 114 1.37 -2.67 -23.92
N GLN A 115 0.46 -3.42 -23.30
CA GLN A 115 0.38 -3.49 -21.84
C GLN A 115 1.60 -4.17 -21.23
N ALA A 116 2.06 -5.27 -21.83
CA ALA A 116 3.23 -6.00 -21.37
C ALA A 116 4.50 -5.13 -21.40
N GLU A 117 4.72 -4.40 -22.50
CA GLU A 117 5.91 -3.55 -22.65
C GLU A 117 5.89 -2.34 -21.70
N ASN A 118 4.71 -1.73 -21.51
CA ASN A 118 4.55 -0.67 -20.50
C ASN A 118 4.83 -1.18 -19.08
N LEU A 119 4.38 -2.40 -18.75
CA LEU A 119 4.68 -3.01 -17.47
C LEU A 119 6.17 -3.32 -17.33
N ARG A 120 6.81 -3.86 -18.37
CA ARG A 120 8.25 -4.16 -18.39
C ARG A 120 9.08 -2.91 -18.13
N LYS A 121 8.80 -1.81 -18.84
CA LYS A 121 9.47 -0.51 -18.60
C LYS A 121 9.25 0.00 -17.19
N LEU A 122 8.01 -0.08 -16.68
CA LEU A 122 7.69 0.32 -15.32
C LEU A 122 8.50 -0.50 -14.30
N LEU A 123 8.56 -1.83 -14.46
CA LEU A 123 9.30 -2.70 -13.55
C LEU A 123 10.82 -2.43 -13.60
N LEU A 124 11.39 -2.18 -14.77
CA LEU A 124 12.79 -1.76 -14.89
C LEU A 124 13.04 -0.42 -14.19
N ALA A 125 12.16 0.56 -14.34
CA ALA A 125 12.27 1.83 -13.62
C ALA A 125 12.18 1.65 -12.09
N ILE A 126 11.33 0.74 -11.64
CA ILE A 126 11.19 0.37 -10.23
C ILE A 126 12.46 -0.30 -9.70
N SER A 127 13.07 -1.20 -10.47
CA SER A 127 14.29 -1.92 -10.04
C SER A 127 15.50 -1.00 -9.88
N GLU A 128 15.49 0.15 -10.56
CA GLU A 128 16.44 1.24 -10.38
C GLU A 128 16.10 2.12 -9.16
N ASP A 129 14.83 2.51 -9.00
CA ASP A 129 14.37 3.34 -7.89
C ASP A 129 12.93 3.03 -7.44
N VAL A 130 12.78 2.59 -6.19
CA VAL A 130 11.48 2.23 -5.59
C VAL A 130 10.49 3.39 -5.51
N ARG A 131 10.96 4.65 -5.54
CA ARG A 131 10.07 5.83 -5.54
C ARG A 131 9.15 5.84 -6.75
N VAL A 132 9.60 5.30 -7.89
CA VAL A 132 8.75 5.13 -9.08
C VAL A 132 7.55 4.24 -8.75
N LEU A 133 7.76 3.12 -8.03
CA LEU A 133 6.66 2.25 -7.62
C LEU A 133 5.71 2.96 -6.66
N LEU A 134 6.25 3.67 -5.66
CA LEU A 134 5.44 4.37 -4.66
C LEU A 134 4.53 5.42 -5.29
N VAL A 135 5.09 6.25 -6.17
CA VAL A 135 4.30 7.25 -6.90
C VAL A 135 3.28 6.57 -7.80
N LYS A 136 3.64 5.47 -8.50
CA LYS A 136 2.71 4.76 -9.38
C LYS A 136 1.56 4.10 -8.62
N LEU A 137 1.82 3.55 -7.44
CA LEU A 137 0.79 2.97 -6.59
C LEU A 137 -0.14 4.05 -6.02
N ALA A 138 0.39 5.21 -5.63
CA ALA A 138 -0.41 6.35 -5.19
C ALA A 138 -1.29 6.92 -6.32
N ASP A 139 -0.72 7.07 -7.54
CA ASP A 139 -1.46 7.41 -8.76
C ASP A 139 -2.61 6.41 -9.01
N ARG A 140 -2.30 5.11 -9.01
CA ARG A 140 -3.30 4.07 -9.20
C ARG A 140 -4.38 4.11 -8.13
N LEU A 141 -4.03 4.31 -6.86
CA LEU A 141 -5.00 4.40 -5.77
C LEU A 141 -5.96 5.57 -5.97
N HIS A 142 -5.46 6.75 -6.31
CA HIS A 142 -6.32 7.89 -6.59
C HIS A 142 -7.23 7.65 -7.82
N ASN A 143 -6.70 7.03 -8.87
CA ASN A 143 -7.50 6.65 -10.05
C ASN A 143 -8.61 5.65 -9.69
N MET A 144 -8.35 4.72 -8.77
CA MET A 144 -9.37 3.79 -8.26
C MET A 144 -10.42 4.52 -7.41
N ARG A 145 -10.01 5.43 -6.52
CA ARG A 145 -10.94 6.25 -5.71
C ARG A 145 -11.89 7.10 -6.55
N THR A 146 -11.49 7.47 -7.76
CA THR A 146 -12.26 8.32 -8.70
C THR A 146 -12.81 7.56 -9.91
N LEU A 147 -12.76 6.22 -9.89
CA LEU A 147 -13.11 5.36 -11.03
C LEU A 147 -14.58 5.48 -11.46
N ASP A 148 -15.47 5.88 -10.55
CA ASP A 148 -16.89 6.10 -10.79
C ASP A 148 -17.17 7.18 -11.88
N HIS A 149 -16.19 8.06 -12.18
CA HIS A 149 -16.32 9.09 -13.23
C HIS A 149 -15.85 8.61 -14.62
N MET A 150 -15.24 7.44 -14.73
CA MET A 150 -14.77 6.91 -16.01
C MET A 150 -15.91 6.26 -16.82
N PRO A 151 -15.78 6.12 -18.15
CA PRO A 151 -16.70 5.31 -18.94
C PRO A 151 -16.70 3.84 -18.49
N GLU A 152 -17.87 3.19 -18.47
CA GLU A 152 -18.07 1.82 -17.96
C GLU A 152 -17.08 0.80 -18.57
N ALA A 153 -16.89 0.85 -19.88
CA ALA A 153 -15.95 -0.03 -20.60
C ALA A 153 -14.50 0.10 -20.12
N LYS A 154 -14.11 1.24 -19.54
CA LYS A 154 -12.77 1.44 -18.95
C LYS A 154 -12.71 1.00 -17.49
N ARG A 155 -13.82 1.04 -16.74
CA ARG A 155 -13.84 0.74 -15.29
C ARG A 155 -13.42 -0.68 -15.01
N LEU A 156 -14.04 -1.65 -15.69
CA LEU A 156 -13.76 -3.07 -15.48
C LEU A 156 -12.27 -3.37 -15.76
N ARG A 157 -11.76 -2.95 -16.92
CA ARG A 157 -10.35 -3.13 -17.30
C ARG A 157 -9.38 -2.52 -16.28
N ILE A 158 -9.65 -1.32 -15.78
CA ILE A 158 -8.78 -0.66 -14.77
C ILE A 158 -8.84 -1.41 -13.44
N ALA A 159 -10.02 -1.90 -13.05
CA ALA A 159 -10.20 -2.69 -11.84
C ALA A 159 -9.49 -4.05 -11.92
N GLU A 160 -9.62 -4.76 -13.05
CA GLU A 160 -8.91 -6.02 -13.32
C GLU A 160 -7.38 -5.81 -13.28
N GLU A 161 -6.87 -4.80 -13.99
CA GLU A 161 -5.44 -4.46 -13.96
C GLU A 161 -4.96 -4.14 -12.54
N THR A 162 -5.79 -3.48 -11.75
CA THR A 162 -5.50 -3.18 -10.34
C THR A 162 -5.40 -4.44 -9.50
N MET A 163 -6.34 -5.38 -9.68
CA MET A 163 -6.36 -6.65 -8.96
C MET A 163 -5.20 -7.57 -9.37
N ASP A 164 -4.85 -7.56 -10.66
CA ASP A 164 -3.86 -8.45 -11.25
C ASP A 164 -2.41 -8.01 -11.00
N ILE A 165 -2.18 -6.70 -10.91
CA ILE A 165 -0.82 -6.11 -10.94
C ILE A 165 -0.58 -5.25 -9.71
N TYR A 166 -1.33 -4.16 -9.55
CA TYR A 166 -0.99 -3.13 -8.57
C TYR A 166 -1.25 -3.53 -7.12
N ALA A 167 -2.36 -4.22 -6.84
CA ALA A 167 -2.66 -4.73 -5.50
C ALA A 167 -1.63 -5.79 -5.04
N PRO A 168 -1.28 -6.80 -5.87
CA PRO A 168 -0.17 -7.72 -5.56
C PRO A 168 1.16 -7.00 -5.34
N LEU A 169 1.53 -6.04 -6.20
CA LEU A 169 2.75 -5.24 -6.03
C LEU A 169 2.77 -4.48 -4.69
N ALA A 170 1.67 -3.83 -4.32
CA ALA A 170 1.54 -3.17 -3.01
C ALA A 170 1.73 -4.18 -1.86
N GLY A 171 1.12 -5.37 -1.97
CA GLY A 171 1.28 -6.46 -1.01
C GLY A 171 2.72 -6.93 -0.84
N ARG A 172 3.42 -7.11 -1.95
CA ARG A 172 4.84 -7.50 -2.00
C ARG A 172 5.74 -6.46 -1.36
N MET A 173 5.42 -5.18 -1.52
CA MET A 173 6.13 -4.08 -0.85
C MET A 173 5.74 -3.89 0.62
N GLY A 174 4.88 -4.75 1.17
CA GLY A 174 4.43 -4.66 2.56
C GLY A 174 3.37 -3.57 2.81
N MET A 175 2.88 -2.92 1.75
CA MET A 175 1.90 -1.82 1.81
C MET A 175 0.48 -2.37 1.94
N GLN A 176 0.19 -3.03 3.06
CA GLN A 176 -1.06 -3.78 3.25
C GLN A 176 -2.30 -2.90 3.21
N GLY A 177 -2.26 -1.71 3.83
CA GLY A 177 -3.42 -0.81 3.82
C GLY A 177 -3.79 -0.40 2.40
N MET A 178 -2.80 -0.03 1.59
CA MET A 178 -3.01 0.32 0.19
C MET A 178 -3.47 -0.89 -0.65
N ARG A 179 -2.88 -2.08 -0.45
CA ARG A 179 -3.34 -3.31 -1.11
C ARG A 179 -4.82 -3.55 -0.82
N GLU A 180 -5.20 -3.55 0.45
CA GLU A 180 -6.57 -3.84 0.88
C GLU A 180 -7.57 -2.84 0.29
N GLU A 181 -7.20 -1.56 0.21
CA GLU A 181 -8.05 -0.53 -0.41
C GLU A 181 -8.16 -0.71 -1.93
N LEU A 182 -7.06 -0.98 -2.63
CA LEU A 182 -7.06 -1.26 -4.07
C LEU A 182 -7.93 -2.48 -4.39
N GLU A 183 -7.77 -3.57 -3.63
CA GLU A 183 -8.56 -4.80 -3.76
C GLU A 183 -10.06 -4.53 -3.50
N GLU A 184 -10.39 -3.77 -2.46
CA GLU A 184 -11.78 -3.44 -2.09
C GLU A 184 -12.49 -2.62 -3.18
N ILE A 185 -11.83 -1.58 -3.71
CA ILE A 185 -12.39 -0.78 -4.79
C ILE A 185 -12.49 -1.62 -6.07
N ALA A 186 -11.44 -2.38 -6.44
CA ALA A 186 -11.48 -3.23 -7.62
C ALA A 186 -12.60 -4.26 -7.56
N PHE A 187 -12.81 -4.90 -6.40
CA PHE A 187 -13.87 -5.88 -6.20
C PHE A 187 -15.27 -5.31 -6.48
N ARG A 188 -15.52 -4.04 -6.10
CA ARG A 188 -16.79 -3.34 -6.37
C ARG A 188 -17.12 -3.27 -7.86
N PHE A 189 -16.12 -3.19 -8.74
CA PHE A 189 -16.31 -3.10 -10.19
C PHE A 189 -16.21 -4.45 -10.90
N ILE A 190 -15.37 -5.36 -10.42
CA ILE A 190 -15.20 -6.70 -11.01
C ILE A 190 -16.42 -7.58 -10.73
N ASN A 191 -16.92 -7.57 -9.49
CA ASN A 191 -18.08 -8.37 -9.11
C ASN A 191 -18.99 -7.60 -8.13
N PRO A 192 -19.83 -6.67 -8.66
CA PRO A 192 -20.67 -5.80 -7.85
C PRO A 192 -21.69 -6.55 -6.99
N GLU A 193 -22.19 -7.70 -7.48
CA GLU A 193 -23.18 -8.51 -6.76
C GLU A 193 -22.57 -9.18 -5.53
N ALA A 194 -21.44 -9.87 -5.71
CA ALA A 194 -20.71 -10.48 -4.61
C ALA A 194 -20.23 -9.43 -3.61
N TYR A 195 -19.72 -8.28 -4.08
CA TYR A 195 -19.33 -7.17 -3.22
C TYR A 195 -20.47 -6.69 -2.33
N ARG A 196 -21.66 -6.45 -2.90
CA ARG A 196 -22.86 -6.03 -2.14
C ARG A 196 -23.28 -7.09 -1.12
N ALA A 197 -23.34 -8.34 -1.52
CA ALA A 197 -23.76 -9.45 -0.65
C ALA A 197 -22.80 -9.62 0.54
N VAL A 198 -21.49 -9.66 0.27
CA VAL A 198 -20.46 -9.83 1.30
C VAL A 198 -20.43 -8.65 2.25
N THR A 199 -20.48 -7.43 1.73
CA THR A 199 -20.44 -6.20 2.53
C THR A 199 -21.65 -6.08 3.44
N ALA A 200 -22.86 -6.34 2.93
CA ALA A 200 -24.09 -6.31 3.73
C ALA A 200 -24.05 -7.35 4.85
N ARG A 201 -23.58 -8.58 4.54
CA ARG A 201 -23.49 -9.65 5.53
C ARG A 201 -22.46 -9.37 6.62
N LEU A 202 -21.30 -8.80 6.25
CA LEU A 202 -20.28 -8.39 7.23
C LEU A 202 -20.80 -7.28 8.15
N ALA A 203 -21.51 -6.29 7.61
CA ALA A 203 -22.10 -5.21 8.40
C ALA A 203 -23.12 -5.75 9.42
N GLU A 204 -24.01 -6.66 9.02
CA GLU A 204 -24.97 -7.31 9.91
C GLU A 204 -24.28 -8.09 11.04
N ILE A 205 -23.25 -8.87 10.72
CA ILE A 205 -22.48 -9.64 11.70
C ILE A 205 -21.78 -8.70 12.69
N PHE A 206 -21.21 -7.59 12.20
CA PHE A 206 -20.51 -6.64 13.06
C PHE A 206 -21.48 -5.94 14.03
N GLU A 207 -22.61 -5.43 13.53
CA GLU A 207 -23.61 -4.77 14.37
C GLU A 207 -24.19 -5.72 15.42
N ARG A 208 -24.51 -6.96 15.05
CA ARG A 208 -25.00 -7.97 16.00
C ARG A 208 -24.00 -8.31 17.11
N ASN A 209 -22.70 -8.25 16.81
CA ASN A 209 -21.64 -8.66 17.76
C ASN A 209 -20.90 -7.47 18.39
N LYS A 210 -21.35 -6.23 18.18
CA LYS A 210 -20.68 -5.02 18.67
C LYS A 210 -20.44 -5.02 20.19
N GLY A 211 -21.43 -5.49 20.96
CA GLY A 211 -21.29 -5.66 22.41
C GLY A 211 -20.20 -6.67 22.77
N VAL A 212 -20.23 -7.85 22.15
CA VAL A 212 -19.24 -8.92 22.37
C VAL A 212 -17.81 -8.45 22.03
N LEU A 213 -17.66 -7.70 20.93
CA LEU A 213 -16.36 -7.15 20.55
C LEU A 213 -15.83 -6.18 21.62
N THR A 214 -16.68 -5.29 22.11
CA THR A 214 -16.33 -4.34 23.19
C THR A 214 -15.96 -5.07 24.47
N ASP A 215 -16.66 -6.15 24.82
CA ASP A 215 -16.37 -6.94 26.01
C ASP A 215 -15.02 -7.68 25.88
N ILE A 216 -14.70 -8.19 24.70
CA ILE A 216 -13.39 -8.82 24.42
C ILE A 216 -12.26 -7.76 24.48
N GLU A 217 -12.45 -6.56 23.93
CA GLU A 217 -11.46 -5.48 24.03
C GLU A 217 -11.17 -5.10 25.48
N LYS A 218 -12.22 -4.98 26.30
CA LYS A 218 -12.09 -4.71 27.74
C LYS A 218 -11.38 -5.85 28.46
N ALA A 219 -11.78 -7.10 28.21
CA ALA A 219 -11.15 -8.26 28.84
C ALA A 219 -9.65 -8.36 28.51
N LEU A 220 -9.26 -8.10 27.25
CA LEU A 220 -7.87 -8.05 26.84
C LEU A 220 -7.12 -6.89 27.51
N SER A 221 -7.71 -5.70 27.53
CA SER A 221 -7.11 -4.52 28.17
C SER A 221 -6.87 -4.74 29.67
N THR A 222 -7.87 -5.24 30.40
CA THR A 222 -7.76 -5.57 31.83
C THR A 222 -6.71 -6.65 32.10
N LEU A 223 -6.60 -7.65 31.21
CA LEU A 223 -5.54 -8.65 31.31
C LEU A 223 -4.15 -8.00 31.21
N PHE A 224 -3.95 -7.12 30.22
CA PHE A 224 -2.65 -6.46 30.04
C PHE A 224 -2.32 -5.51 31.20
N GLU A 225 -3.29 -4.78 31.74
CA GLU A 225 -3.12 -3.97 32.95
C GLU A 225 -2.66 -4.81 34.15
N LYS A 226 -3.29 -5.97 34.38
CA LYS A 226 -2.91 -6.89 35.47
C LYS A 226 -1.46 -7.39 35.35
N HIS A 227 -0.96 -7.54 34.12
CA HIS A 227 0.40 -7.97 33.83
C HIS A 227 1.39 -6.81 33.65
N ALA A 228 0.96 -5.58 33.91
CA ALA A 228 1.71 -4.34 33.74
C ALA A 228 2.31 -4.19 32.33
N ILE A 229 1.52 -4.53 31.30
CA ILE A 229 1.90 -4.41 29.89
C ILE A 229 1.17 -3.21 29.28
N ASN A 230 1.92 -2.23 28.77
CA ASN A 230 1.33 -1.11 28.04
C ASN A 230 0.93 -1.55 26.63
N ALA A 231 -0.34 -1.93 26.46
CA ALA A 231 -0.86 -2.47 25.21
C ALA A 231 -2.09 -1.70 24.72
N GLY A 232 -2.07 -1.27 23.46
CA GLY A 232 -3.25 -0.78 22.76
C GLY A 232 -3.99 -1.93 22.07
N VAL A 233 -5.23 -2.19 22.47
CA VAL A 233 -6.09 -3.21 21.85
C VAL A 233 -7.13 -2.54 20.97
N LYS A 234 -7.24 -2.99 19.72
CA LYS A 234 -8.29 -2.55 18.79
C LYS A 234 -8.84 -3.73 18.00
N SER A 235 -10.16 -3.79 17.85
CA SER A 235 -10.80 -4.69 16.89
C SER A 235 -10.34 -4.37 15.46
N ARG A 236 -10.15 -5.45 14.69
CA ARG A 236 -9.83 -5.41 13.26
C ARG A 236 -10.97 -6.10 12.51
N GLN A 237 -11.60 -5.34 11.62
CA GLN A 237 -12.57 -5.89 10.68
C GLN A 237 -11.85 -6.45 9.45
N LYS A 238 -12.25 -7.63 9.00
CA LYS A 238 -11.77 -8.17 7.72
C LYS A 238 -12.47 -7.44 6.57
N LYS A 239 -11.70 -7.11 5.54
CA LYS A 239 -12.20 -6.45 4.33
C LYS A 239 -13.02 -7.41 3.47
N PRO A 240 -14.04 -6.91 2.72
CA PRO A 240 -14.93 -7.74 1.92
C PRO A 240 -14.20 -8.67 0.96
N TRP A 241 -13.20 -8.16 0.23
CA TRP A 241 -12.42 -8.97 -0.72
C TRP A 241 -11.70 -10.15 -0.06
N SER A 242 -11.05 -9.92 1.08
CA SER A 242 -10.36 -10.98 1.83
C SER A 242 -11.31 -12.07 2.31
N VAL A 243 -12.54 -11.69 2.66
CA VAL A 243 -13.60 -12.63 3.06
C VAL A 243 -14.08 -13.42 1.86
N PHE A 244 -14.41 -12.74 0.77
CA PHE A 244 -14.86 -13.34 -0.49
C PHE A 244 -13.85 -14.38 -1.01
N ARG A 245 -12.58 -13.99 -1.18
CA ARG A 245 -11.49 -14.88 -1.64
C ARG A 245 -11.35 -16.11 -0.74
N LYS A 246 -11.51 -15.94 0.58
CA LYS A 246 -11.41 -17.06 1.53
C LYS A 246 -12.60 -18.01 1.43
N MET A 247 -13.81 -17.49 1.21
CA MET A 247 -14.99 -18.32 1.00
C MET A 247 -14.86 -19.13 -0.28
N GLU A 248 -14.43 -18.50 -1.37
CA GLU A 248 -14.22 -19.14 -2.67
C GLU A 248 -13.15 -20.23 -2.59
N ALA A 249 -11.95 -19.90 -2.10
CA ALA A 249 -10.82 -20.83 -2.04
C ALA A 249 -11.06 -22.05 -1.14
N LYS A 250 -11.95 -21.95 -0.15
CA LYS A 250 -12.22 -23.03 0.82
C LYS A 250 -13.62 -23.63 0.68
N ALA A 251 -14.42 -23.17 -0.29
CA ALA A 251 -15.83 -23.49 -0.43
C ALA A 251 -16.60 -23.39 0.91
N LEU A 252 -16.33 -22.35 1.70
CA LEU A 252 -16.93 -22.16 3.03
C LEU A 252 -18.13 -21.22 2.98
N SER A 253 -19.17 -21.52 3.77
CA SER A 253 -20.25 -20.56 4.04
C SER A 253 -19.80 -19.47 5.01
N PHE A 254 -20.54 -18.35 5.04
CA PHE A 254 -20.27 -17.25 5.97
C PHE A 254 -20.30 -17.70 7.44
N GLU A 255 -21.22 -18.59 7.79
CA GLU A 255 -21.43 -19.10 9.14
C GLU A 255 -20.24 -19.95 9.64
N GLN A 256 -19.47 -20.51 8.71
CA GLN A 256 -18.30 -21.34 9.02
C GLN A 256 -17.01 -20.51 9.19
N LEU A 257 -17.06 -19.20 8.92
CA LEU A 257 -15.93 -18.30 9.11
C LEU A 257 -15.72 -18.02 10.60
N SER A 258 -15.02 -18.96 11.27
CA SER A 258 -14.67 -18.85 12.69
C SER A 258 -13.68 -17.74 13.05
N ASP A 259 -13.20 -16.96 12.07
CA ASP A 259 -12.16 -15.95 12.21
C ASP A 259 -12.59 -14.60 11.62
N ILE A 260 -13.89 -14.28 11.63
CA ILE A 260 -14.37 -12.95 11.20
C ILE A 260 -13.82 -11.85 12.12
N PHE A 261 -13.74 -12.14 13.42
CA PHE A 261 -13.29 -11.20 14.44
C PHE A 261 -11.79 -11.34 14.71
N GLY A 262 -11.07 -10.27 14.43
CA GLY A 262 -9.67 -10.14 14.78
C GLY A 262 -9.45 -8.99 15.76
N PHE A 263 -8.41 -9.06 16.58
CA PHE A 263 -7.91 -7.93 17.35
C PHE A 263 -6.43 -7.73 17.11
N ARG A 264 -6.05 -6.47 17.13
CA ARG A 264 -4.66 -6.03 17.05
C ARG A 264 -4.25 -5.51 18.41
N VAL A 265 -3.17 -6.08 18.93
CA VAL A 265 -2.50 -5.68 20.16
C VAL A 265 -1.19 -5.01 19.75
N VAL A 266 -1.08 -3.72 20.05
CA VAL A 266 0.12 -2.93 19.76
C VAL A 266 0.83 -2.60 21.07
N VAL A 267 2.07 -3.02 21.20
CA VAL A 267 2.92 -2.81 22.38
C VAL A 267 4.16 -1.98 22.01
N ASP A 268 4.97 -1.64 23.01
CA ASP A 268 6.15 -0.80 22.81
C ASP A 268 7.38 -1.63 22.40
N THR A 269 7.62 -2.79 23.04
CA THR A 269 8.83 -3.60 22.80
C THR A 269 8.54 -5.02 22.28
N VAL A 270 9.57 -5.68 21.72
CA VAL A 270 9.46 -7.09 21.30
C VAL A 270 9.27 -8.01 22.50
N GLU A 271 9.91 -7.71 23.63
CA GLU A 271 9.71 -8.45 24.88
C GLU A 271 8.23 -8.41 25.30
N ASP A 272 7.61 -7.22 25.24
CA ASP A 272 6.19 -7.06 25.55
C ASP A 272 5.28 -7.86 24.61
N CYS A 273 5.69 -8.12 23.36
CA CYS A 273 4.92 -8.97 22.46
C CYS A 273 4.82 -10.40 23.00
N TYR A 274 5.93 -10.95 23.48
CA TYR A 274 5.97 -12.30 24.04
C TYR A 274 5.36 -12.36 25.45
N ARG A 275 5.51 -11.30 26.27
CA ARG A 275 4.80 -11.19 27.55
C ARG A 275 3.28 -11.15 27.35
N ALA A 276 2.81 -10.37 26.37
CA ALA A 276 1.40 -10.30 26.02
C ALA A 276 0.88 -11.66 25.51
N LEU A 277 1.66 -12.36 24.67
CA LEU A 277 1.35 -13.72 24.23
C LEU A 277 1.19 -14.68 25.42
N GLY A 278 2.15 -14.67 26.36
CA GLY A 278 2.11 -15.51 27.55
C GLY A 278 0.90 -15.22 28.44
N ALA A 279 0.59 -13.94 28.67
CA ALA A 279 -0.61 -13.53 29.40
C ALA A 279 -1.89 -14.05 28.72
N ILE A 280 -1.97 -13.92 27.39
CA ILE A 280 -3.13 -14.39 26.62
C ILE A 280 -3.28 -15.92 26.70
N HIS A 281 -2.21 -16.68 26.46
CA HIS A 281 -2.26 -18.16 26.44
C HIS A 281 -2.47 -18.78 27.82
N THR A 282 -2.13 -18.07 28.90
CA THR A 282 -2.42 -18.51 30.27
C THR A 282 -3.86 -18.18 30.69
N ALA A 283 -4.46 -17.13 30.14
CA ALA A 283 -5.85 -16.77 30.38
C ALA A 283 -6.85 -17.56 29.51
N TRP A 284 -6.50 -17.84 28.26
CA TRP A 284 -7.38 -18.50 27.29
C TRP A 284 -6.65 -19.55 26.46
N SER A 285 -7.32 -20.68 26.23
CA SER A 285 -6.79 -21.78 25.43
C SER A 285 -6.56 -21.35 23.97
N MET A 286 -5.35 -21.58 23.48
CA MET A 286 -5.02 -21.41 22.06
C MET A 286 -5.61 -22.53 21.21
N VAL A 287 -5.91 -22.23 19.95
CA VAL A 287 -6.38 -23.21 18.96
C VAL A 287 -5.17 -23.84 18.27
N PRO A 288 -4.97 -25.17 18.35
CA PRO A 288 -3.82 -25.85 17.73
C PRO A 288 -3.71 -25.57 16.22
N GLY A 289 -2.47 -25.40 15.74
CA GLY A 289 -2.19 -25.10 14.32
C GLY A 289 -2.56 -23.68 13.89
N ARG A 290 -2.99 -22.81 14.81
CA ARG A 290 -3.34 -21.40 14.55
C ARG A 290 -2.41 -20.40 15.23
N PHE A 291 -1.18 -20.83 15.50
CA PHE A 291 -0.10 -19.99 16.01
C PHE A 291 0.98 -19.81 14.94
N LYS A 292 1.42 -18.57 14.72
CA LYS A 292 2.54 -18.25 13.82
C LYS A 292 3.35 -17.10 14.42
N ASP A 293 4.66 -17.28 14.52
CA ASP A 293 5.58 -16.25 14.99
C ASP A 293 6.29 -15.59 13.81
N TYR A 294 5.69 -14.51 13.28
CA TYR A 294 6.35 -13.71 12.25
C TYR A 294 7.34 -12.68 12.79
N ILE A 295 7.54 -12.59 14.11
CA ILE A 295 8.63 -11.79 14.67
C ILE A 295 9.94 -12.56 14.49
N SER A 296 9.96 -13.83 14.87
CA SER A 296 11.11 -14.73 14.73
C SER A 296 11.37 -15.12 13.27
N THR A 297 10.32 -15.39 12.50
CA THR A 297 10.41 -15.67 11.06
C THR A 297 9.62 -14.63 10.25
N PRO A 298 10.20 -13.45 9.98
CA PRO A 298 9.55 -12.41 9.18
C PRO A 298 9.14 -12.92 7.80
N LYS A 299 8.07 -12.35 7.25
CA LYS A 299 7.72 -12.60 5.84
C LYS A 299 8.70 -11.89 4.91
N GLN A 300 8.69 -12.27 3.63
CA GLN A 300 9.53 -11.64 2.59
C GLN A 300 9.32 -10.12 2.47
N ASN A 301 8.12 -9.62 2.78
CA ASN A 301 7.79 -8.19 2.75
C ASN A 301 8.08 -7.45 4.07
N ASP A 302 9.00 -7.99 4.89
CA ASP A 302 9.40 -7.47 6.20
C ASP A 302 8.27 -7.41 7.24
N TYR A 303 7.11 -8.01 6.96
CA TYR A 303 6.00 -8.11 7.90
C TYR A 303 6.38 -8.93 9.14
N ARG A 304 6.16 -8.33 10.32
CA ARG A 304 6.40 -8.94 11.63
C ARG A 304 5.18 -8.78 12.55
N SER A 305 4.76 -9.88 13.15
CA SER A 305 3.65 -9.96 14.11
C SER A 305 3.54 -11.38 14.66
N ILE A 306 3.12 -11.54 15.91
CA ILE A 306 2.69 -12.84 16.42
C ILE A 306 1.21 -13.01 16.08
N HIS A 307 0.86 -14.10 15.41
CA HIS A 307 -0.52 -14.47 15.12
C HIS A 307 -0.91 -15.64 16.02
N THR A 308 -2.01 -15.50 16.74
CA THR A 308 -2.58 -16.60 17.52
C THR A 308 -4.09 -16.57 17.44
N THR A 309 -4.73 -17.73 17.36
CA THR A 309 -6.18 -17.84 17.57
C THR A 309 -6.45 -18.45 18.94
N ILE A 310 -7.34 -17.83 19.71
CA ILE A 310 -7.76 -18.33 21.03
C ILE A 310 -9.26 -18.62 21.06
N VAL A 311 -9.69 -19.42 22.02
CA VAL A 311 -11.10 -19.50 22.43
C VAL A 311 -11.31 -18.46 23.52
N GLY A 312 -11.81 -17.28 23.14
CA GLY A 312 -11.91 -16.11 24.01
C GLY A 312 -13.00 -16.20 25.08
N PRO A 313 -13.15 -15.14 25.89
CA PRO A 313 -14.07 -15.08 27.04
C PRO A 313 -15.51 -15.53 26.74
N SER A 314 -16.01 -15.19 25.55
CA SER A 314 -17.38 -15.50 25.12
C SER A 314 -17.52 -16.87 24.42
N ARG A 315 -16.54 -17.78 24.60
CA ARG A 315 -16.40 -19.06 23.87
C ARG A 315 -16.34 -18.93 22.35
N GLN A 316 -16.07 -17.73 21.85
CA GLN A 316 -15.87 -17.47 20.42
C GLN A 316 -14.40 -17.60 20.06
N ARG A 317 -14.13 -18.04 18.83
CA ARG A 317 -12.77 -18.03 18.29
C ARG A 317 -12.38 -16.60 17.92
N VAL A 318 -11.22 -16.18 18.38
CA VAL A 318 -10.72 -14.81 18.20
C VAL A 318 -9.30 -14.88 17.65
N GLU A 319 -9.07 -14.23 16.51
CA GLU A 319 -7.74 -14.07 15.93
C GLU A 319 -7.05 -12.85 16.56
N LEU A 320 -5.83 -13.01 17.06
CA LEU A 320 -5.04 -11.97 17.68
C LEU A 320 -3.75 -11.75 16.89
N GLN A 321 -3.42 -10.48 16.67
CA GLN A 321 -2.15 -10.03 16.10
C GLN A 321 -1.43 -9.17 17.12
N ILE A 322 -0.25 -9.60 17.57
CA ILE A 322 0.54 -8.90 18.59
C ILE A 322 1.83 -8.40 17.94
N ARG A 323 2.08 -7.10 18.01
CA ARG A 323 3.26 -6.47 17.39
C ARG A 323 3.63 -5.15 18.05
N THR A 324 4.84 -4.67 17.80
CA THR A 324 5.27 -3.36 18.29
C THR A 324 4.65 -2.22 17.47
N ARG A 325 4.75 -0.97 17.96
CA ARG A 325 4.36 0.23 17.18
C ARG A 325 5.15 0.35 15.87
N GLU A 326 6.44 0.03 15.89
CA GLU A 326 7.31 0.04 14.72
C GLU A 326 6.87 -1.04 13.71
N MET A 327 6.68 -2.28 14.17
CA MET A 327 6.16 -3.36 13.33
C MET A 327 4.78 -3.05 12.77
N ASN A 328 3.93 -2.33 13.54
CA ASN A 328 2.66 -1.84 13.05
C ASN A 328 2.85 -0.84 11.90
N LYS A 329 3.78 0.12 12.02
CA LYS A 329 4.07 1.09 10.94
C LYS A 329 4.57 0.40 9.67
N ILE A 330 5.51 -0.56 9.79
CA ILE A 330 6.00 -1.36 8.66
C ILE A 330 4.87 -2.18 8.04
N ALA A 331 3.99 -2.79 8.85
CA ALA A 331 2.89 -3.58 8.32
C ALA A 331 1.80 -2.77 7.60
N GLU A 332 1.66 -1.48 7.90
CA GLU A 332 0.70 -0.60 7.22
C GLU A 332 1.30 0.04 5.97
N TYR A 333 2.54 0.54 6.06
CA TYR A 333 3.18 1.37 5.02
C TYR A 333 4.32 0.65 4.25
N GLY A 334 4.72 -0.55 4.66
CA GLY A 334 5.71 -1.35 3.95
C GLY A 334 7.05 -0.66 3.76
N VAL A 335 7.60 -0.78 2.55
CA VAL A 335 8.87 -0.13 2.13
C VAL A 335 8.88 1.38 2.38
N ALA A 336 7.72 2.04 2.35
CA ALA A 336 7.60 3.47 2.60
C ALA A 336 7.90 3.83 4.08
N ALA A 337 7.66 2.92 5.03
CA ALA A 337 8.00 3.16 6.43
C ALA A 337 9.51 3.31 6.68
N HIS A 338 10.34 2.75 5.80
CA HIS A 338 11.80 2.73 5.94
C HIS A 338 12.47 4.05 5.52
N SER A 339 11.86 4.86 4.66
CA SER A 339 12.44 6.10 4.14
C SER A 339 12.66 7.17 5.21
N ILE A 340 11.75 7.27 6.19
CA ILE A 340 11.80 8.29 7.25
C ILE A 340 12.88 7.99 8.29
N TYR A 341 13.19 6.71 8.51
CA TYR A 341 13.97 6.29 9.67
C TYR A 341 15.47 6.55 9.53
N LYS A 342 15.97 6.74 8.30
CA LYS A 342 17.39 7.05 8.07
C LYS A 342 17.72 8.55 8.13
N ASP A 343 16.75 9.45 7.90
CA ASP A 343 16.98 10.90 8.10
C ASP A 343 17.19 11.26 9.58
N THR A 344 16.59 10.50 10.51
CA THR A 344 16.83 10.67 11.96
C THR A 344 18.09 9.95 12.46
N GLY A 345 18.74 9.13 11.62
CA GLY A 345 19.85 8.25 11.95
C GLY A 345 21.20 8.71 11.40
N GLY A 346 21.68 9.88 11.81
CA GLY A 346 23.09 10.26 11.72
C GLY A 346 23.54 10.89 10.40
N LYS A 347 24.03 12.13 10.51
CA LYS A 347 24.74 12.89 9.46
C LYS A 347 25.87 12.03 8.86
N THR A 348 25.68 11.53 7.66
CA THR A 348 26.78 11.17 6.77
C THR A 348 26.79 12.15 5.61
N ASN A 349 27.96 12.78 5.44
CA ASN A 349 28.18 13.90 4.53
C ASN A 349 27.87 13.49 3.07
N GLY A 350 26.99 14.26 2.41
CA GLY A 350 27.07 14.54 0.97
C GLY A 350 26.70 13.43 -0.03
N ALA A 351 26.07 12.33 0.36
CA ALA A 351 25.55 11.34 -0.58
C ALA A 351 24.01 11.31 -0.55
N ALA A 352 23.41 11.32 -1.74
CA ALA A 352 21.99 11.53 -2.04
C ALA A 352 20.99 10.73 -1.17
N HIS A 353 19.80 11.33 -0.99
CA HIS A 353 18.58 10.72 -0.44
C HIS A 353 18.14 9.47 -1.23
N ALA A 354 18.88 8.38 -1.06
CA ALA A 354 18.50 7.07 -1.58
C ALA A 354 17.72 6.34 -0.50
N ILE A 355 16.47 5.96 -0.81
CA ILE A 355 15.82 4.85 -0.13
C ILE A 355 16.75 3.66 -0.34
N SER A 356 17.55 3.33 0.67
CA SER A 356 18.61 2.36 0.52
C SER A 356 18.03 1.03 0.04
N LYS A 357 18.75 0.38 -0.87
CA LYS A 357 18.52 -0.92 -1.51
C LYS A 357 18.39 -2.12 -0.53
N GLU A 358 17.90 -1.92 0.70
CA GLU A 358 18.08 -2.82 1.85
C GLU A 358 16.80 -3.43 2.43
N THR A 359 15.59 -3.10 1.94
CA THR A 359 14.41 -3.88 2.35
C THR A 359 14.41 -5.23 1.63
N ASN A 360 14.06 -6.31 2.33
CA ASN A 360 14.03 -7.64 1.72
C ASN A 360 13.00 -7.68 0.59
N ALA A 361 11.89 -6.96 0.78
CA ALA A 361 10.83 -6.77 -0.21
C ALA A 361 11.36 -6.23 -1.55
N TYR A 362 12.12 -5.13 -1.48
CA TYR A 362 12.64 -4.46 -2.68
C TYR A 362 13.80 -5.23 -3.31
N ALA A 363 14.70 -5.77 -2.50
CA ALA A 363 15.81 -6.59 -2.97
C ALA A 363 15.33 -7.84 -3.72
N TRP A 364 14.27 -8.48 -3.23
CA TRP A 364 13.63 -9.59 -3.91
C TRP A 364 13.02 -9.14 -5.25
N LEU A 365 12.17 -8.10 -5.24
CA LEU A 365 11.51 -7.59 -6.45
C LEU A 365 12.53 -7.24 -7.53
N ARG A 366 13.62 -6.57 -7.15
CA ARG A 366 14.71 -6.23 -8.05
C ARG A 366 15.34 -7.47 -8.69
N ARG A 367 15.67 -8.49 -7.90
CA ARG A 367 16.25 -9.75 -8.41
C ARG A 367 15.29 -10.45 -9.36
N THR A 368 14.01 -10.53 -9.02
CA THR A 368 12.99 -11.14 -9.87
C THR A 368 12.85 -10.40 -11.19
N ILE A 369 12.85 -9.06 -11.17
CA ILE A 369 12.78 -8.25 -12.40
C ILE A 369 14.04 -8.42 -13.25
N GLU A 370 15.23 -8.41 -12.64
CA GLU A 370 16.50 -8.63 -13.33
C GLU A 370 16.53 -10.01 -14.01
N GLN A 371 16.02 -11.06 -13.36
CA GLN A 371 15.91 -12.41 -13.95
C GLN A 371 14.88 -12.50 -15.08
N LEU A 372 13.72 -11.87 -14.91
CA LEU A 372 12.66 -11.91 -15.91
C LEU A 372 13.01 -11.06 -17.14
N ALA A 373 13.81 -10.01 -16.99
CA ALA A 373 14.20 -9.12 -18.08
C ALA A 373 15.09 -9.79 -19.16
N GLU A 374 15.61 -11.00 -18.91
CA GLU A 374 16.43 -11.77 -19.86
C GLU A 374 15.60 -12.54 -20.91
N GLY A 375 14.26 -12.53 -20.83
CA GLY A 375 13.38 -13.20 -21.80
C GLY A 375 13.03 -12.34 -23.04
N ASP A 376 13.02 -12.96 -24.22
CA ASP A 376 12.78 -12.26 -25.50
C ASP A 376 11.30 -11.88 -25.79
N ASN A 377 10.32 -12.49 -25.10
CA ASN A 377 8.89 -12.26 -25.37
C ASN A 377 8.20 -11.44 -24.25
N PRO A 378 7.69 -10.23 -24.54
CA PRO A 378 6.96 -9.40 -23.57
C PRO A 378 5.70 -10.05 -23.00
N GLU A 379 4.96 -10.86 -23.77
CA GLU A 379 3.75 -11.50 -23.26
C GLU A 379 4.06 -12.58 -22.21
N ASP A 380 5.11 -13.37 -22.44
CA ASP A 380 5.59 -14.36 -21.46
C ASP A 380 6.14 -13.67 -20.22
N PHE A 381 6.81 -12.53 -20.39
CA PHE A 381 7.27 -11.70 -19.28
C PHE A 381 6.10 -11.25 -18.39
N LEU A 382 4.98 -10.80 -18.97
CA LEU A 382 3.79 -10.38 -18.23
C LEU A 382 3.18 -11.55 -17.42
N GLU A 383 2.97 -12.71 -18.05
CA GLU A 383 2.38 -13.86 -17.37
C GLU A 383 3.30 -14.41 -16.27
N ASN A 384 4.59 -14.53 -16.53
CA ASN A 384 5.58 -14.97 -15.53
C ASN A 384 5.67 -13.98 -14.36
N THR A 385 5.63 -12.68 -14.64
CA THR A 385 5.59 -11.65 -13.60
C THR A 385 4.35 -11.78 -12.75
N LYS A 386 3.16 -11.95 -13.36
CA LYS A 386 1.93 -12.15 -12.60
C LYS A 386 2.07 -13.35 -11.67
N LEU A 387 2.48 -14.51 -12.19
CA LEU A 387 2.68 -15.72 -11.41
C LEU A 387 3.62 -15.49 -10.21
N GLU A 388 4.76 -14.83 -10.44
CA GLU A 388 5.71 -14.48 -9.38
C GLU A 388 5.11 -13.49 -8.37
N LEU A 389 4.27 -12.54 -8.79
CA LEU A 389 3.64 -11.58 -7.87
C LEU A 389 2.60 -12.24 -6.94
N PHE A 390 1.97 -13.35 -7.35
CA PHE A 390 0.92 -14.04 -6.60
C PHE A 390 1.40 -15.11 -5.59
N GLN A 391 2.68 -15.50 -5.60
CA GLN A 391 3.21 -16.54 -4.67
C GLN A 391 3.41 -16.02 -3.22
N ASP A 392 2.39 -16.09 -2.37
CA ASP A 392 2.45 -15.71 -0.94
C ASP A 392 3.22 -16.69 -0.03
#